data_AF-A0A2N2F2N0-F1
#
_entry.id   AF-A0A2N2F2N0-F1
#
_cell.length_a   1.000
_cell.length_b   1.000
_cell.length_c   1.000
_cell.angle_alpha   90.00
_cell.angle_beta   90.00
_cell.angle_gamma   90.00
#
_symmetry.space_group_name_H-M   'P 1'
#
loop_
_entity.id
_entity.type
_entity.pdbx_description
1 polymer ?
#
loop_
_entity_poly.entity_id
_entity_poly.type
_entity_poly.pdbx_seq_one_letter_code
_entity_poly.pdbx_strand_id
1 'polypeptide(L)'
;MKNTLAKISSGVVATYVAFSGLLTEAFAQKRASDWLGGIDGVGSTLDSWIITMLNWAIGLAALAAVGMLIYSGYMYISASGDEGKVEKATKTLTFAIVGLVVCFIAVMLVQFVLTNILK
;
A
#
# COMPACT_ATOMS: atom_id res chain seq x y z
N MET A 1 23.97 20.12 35.63
CA MET A 1 23.36 20.38 34.32
C MET A 1 23.41 19.21 33.32
N LYS A 2 24.06 18.07 33.62
CA LYS A 2 24.20 16.96 32.64
C LYS A 2 22.96 16.04 32.55
N ASN A 3 22.10 16.02 33.58
CA ASN A 3 20.98 15.07 33.67
C ASN A 3 19.67 15.57 33.04
N THR A 4 19.56 16.86 32.74
CA THR A 4 18.39 17.46 32.05
C THR A 4 18.48 17.32 30.53
N LEU A 5 19.68 17.25 29.96
CA LEU A 5 19.91 17.07 28.52
C LEU A 5 19.62 15.62 28.07
N ALA A 6 19.89 14.63 28.93
CA ALA A 6 19.61 13.22 28.64
C ALA A 6 18.10 12.87 28.60
N LYS A 7 17.25 13.62 29.32
CA LYS A 7 15.78 13.46 29.28
C LYS A 7 15.15 14.05 28.01
N ILE A 8 15.75 15.13 27.48
CA ILE A 8 15.26 15.78 26.24
C ILE A 8 15.67 14.97 25.01
N SER A 9 16.89 14.40 24.98
CA SER A 9 17.29 13.52 23.88
C SER A 9 16.52 12.20 23.86
N SER A 10 16.24 11.60 25.02
CA SER A 10 15.43 10.38 25.10
C SER A 10 13.96 10.62 24.75
N GLY A 11 13.37 11.78 25.08
CA GLY A 11 12.00 12.12 24.67
C GLY A 11 11.86 12.33 23.16
N VAL A 12 12.84 12.99 22.55
CA VAL A 12 12.89 13.19 21.09
C VAL A 12 13.15 11.88 20.36
N VAL A 13 14.12 11.07 20.83
CA VAL A 13 14.40 9.74 20.28
C VAL A 13 13.22 8.79 20.48
N ALA A 14 12.55 8.82 21.64
CA ALA A 14 11.33 8.03 21.88
C ALA A 14 10.19 8.47 20.95
N THR A 15 10.08 9.77 20.65
CA THR A 15 9.09 10.26 19.68
C THR A 15 9.43 9.82 18.26
N TYR A 16 10.71 9.84 17.84
CA TYR A 16 11.13 9.33 16.54
C TYR A 16 10.98 7.82 16.41
N VAL A 17 11.25 7.05 17.48
CA VAL A 17 11.07 5.59 17.51
C VAL A 17 9.60 5.21 17.60
N ALA A 18 8.77 5.97 18.32
CA ALA A 18 7.33 5.80 18.33
C ALA A 18 6.71 6.21 16.98
N PHE A 19 7.23 7.25 16.32
CA PHE A 19 6.80 7.66 14.99
C PHE A 19 7.27 6.66 13.93
N SER A 20 8.50 6.16 13.99
CA SER A 20 8.96 5.10 13.09
C SER A 20 8.24 3.77 13.35
N GLY A 21 7.88 3.48 14.61
CA GLY A 21 7.05 2.34 15.01
C GLY A 21 5.62 2.46 14.51
N LEU A 22 5.00 3.65 14.63
CA LEU A 22 3.67 3.94 14.10
C LEU A 22 3.65 3.90 12.57
N LEU A 23 4.69 4.43 11.92
CA LEU A 23 4.88 4.28 10.48
C LEU A 23 5.05 2.79 10.13
N THR A 24 5.85 2.05 10.89
CA THR A 24 6.05 0.60 10.67
C THR A 24 4.74 -0.17 10.84
N GLU A 25 3.90 0.16 11.82
CA GLU A 25 2.61 -0.50 12.04
C GLU A 25 1.54 -0.05 11.02
N ALA A 26 1.55 1.20 10.59
CA ALA A 26 0.69 1.71 9.51
C ALA A 26 1.07 1.15 8.13
N PHE A 27 2.36 0.89 7.87
CA PHE A 27 2.86 0.21 6.68
C PHE A 27 2.88 -1.32 6.80
N ALA A 28 2.73 -1.88 8.01
CA ALA A 28 2.55 -3.32 8.26
C ALA A 28 1.07 -3.73 8.27
N GLN A 29 0.14 -2.79 8.09
CA GLN A 29 -1.28 -3.08 8.01
C GLN A 29 -1.59 -3.81 6.69
N LYS A 30 -1.47 -5.13 6.79
CA LYS A 30 -1.87 -6.16 5.83
C LYS A 30 -0.94 -6.26 4.62
N ARG A 31 0.15 -7.02 4.83
CA ARG A 31 0.98 -7.51 3.74
C ARG A 31 0.08 -8.18 2.70
N ALA A 32 0.37 -7.97 1.42
CA ALA A 32 -0.28 -8.70 0.33
C ALA A 32 -0.30 -10.21 0.59
N SER A 33 0.68 -10.73 1.35
CA SER A 33 0.75 -12.12 1.84
C SER A 33 -0.42 -12.57 2.71
N ASP A 34 -1.08 -11.69 3.48
CA ASP A 34 -2.24 -12.08 4.31
C ASP A 34 -3.54 -12.11 3.49
N TRP A 35 -3.59 -11.40 2.36
CA TRP A 35 -4.68 -11.56 1.37
C TRP A 35 -4.41 -12.72 0.41
N LEU A 36 -3.14 -13.05 0.16
CA LEU A 36 -2.69 -14.22 -0.60
C LEU A 36 -2.58 -15.50 0.23
N GLY A 37 -2.60 -15.42 1.56
CA GLY A 37 -2.43 -16.57 2.47
C GLY A 37 -3.58 -17.57 2.45
N GLY A 38 -4.63 -17.29 1.68
CA GLY A 38 -5.70 -18.24 1.35
C GLY A 38 -5.39 -19.17 0.17
N ILE A 39 -4.21 -19.03 -0.48
CA ILE A 39 -3.78 -19.85 -1.62
C ILE A 39 -2.81 -20.96 -1.16
N ASP A 40 -2.97 -21.45 0.07
CA ASP A 40 -2.29 -22.64 0.55
C ASP A 40 -3.06 -23.89 0.10
N GLY A 41 -2.76 -24.35 -1.13
CA GLY A 41 -2.99 -25.74 -1.53
C GLY A 41 -3.71 -25.95 -2.87
N VAL A 42 -2.95 -26.31 -3.91
CA VAL A 42 -2.74 -27.69 -4.41
C VAL A 42 -2.11 -27.58 -5.81
N GLY A 43 -0.84 -27.97 -5.99
CA GLY A 43 -0.24 -28.19 -7.31
C GLY A 43 1.20 -27.72 -7.55
N SER A 44 2.19 -28.44 -7.00
CA SER A 44 3.59 -28.58 -7.49
C SER A 44 4.20 -27.46 -8.38
N THR A 45 5.14 -26.70 -7.79
CA THR A 45 6.21 -25.86 -8.38
C THR A 45 5.85 -24.65 -9.25
N LEU A 46 4.81 -24.69 -10.09
CA LEU A 46 4.41 -23.55 -10.94
C LEU A 46 3.63 -22.48 -10.14
N ASP A 47 2.78 -22.92 -9.23
CA ASP A 47 1.96 -22.03 -8.40
C ASP A 47 2.82 -21.18 -7.45
N SER A 48 3.89 -21.76 -6.90
CA SER A 48 4.81 -21.04 -6.01
C SER A 48 5.52 -19.90 -6.72
N TRP A 49 5.86 -20.07 -8.01
CA TRP A 49 6.49 -19.01 -8.81
C TRP A 49 5.50 -17.88 -9.10
N ILE A 50 4.25 -18.22 -9.44
CA ILE A 50 3.17 -17.26 -9.68
C ILE A 50 2.84 -16.47 -8.41
N ILE A 51 2.71 -17.14 -7.27
CA ILE A 51 2.41 -16.52 -5.97
C ILE A 51 3.54 -15.57 -5.55
N THR A 52 4.80 -15.97 -5.78
CA THR A 52 5.98 -15.12 -5.47
C THR A 52 6.01 -13.86 -6.33
N MET A 53 5.79 -14.01 -7.65
CA MET A 53 5.71 -12.88 -8.58
C MET A 53 4.53 -11.96 -8.24
N LEU A 54 3.38 -12.52 -7.87
CA LEU A 54 2.19 -11.78 -7.52
C LEU A 54 2.37 -10.97 -6.23
N ASN A 55 3.01 -11.54 -5.21
CA ASN A 55 3.34 -10.84 -3.97
C ASN A 55 4.26 -9.63 -4.23
N TRP A 56 5.27 -9.78 -5.10
CA TRP A 56 6.15 -8.67 -5.48
C TRP A 56 5.43 -7.60 -6.32
N ALA A 57 4.59 -8.03 -7.28
CA ALA A 57 3.79 -7.14 -8.11
C ALA A 57 2.80 -6.30 -7.30
N ILE A 58 2.09 -6.92 -6.35
CA ILE A 58 1.14 -6.20 -5.47
C ILE A 58 1.89 -5.27 -4.52
N GLY A 59 3.05 -5.68 -4.00
CA GLY A 59 3.89 -4.83 -3.16
C GLY A 59 4.31 -3.53 -3.86
N LEU A 60 4.77 -3.63 -5.12
CA LEU A 60 5.12 -2.46 -5.93
C LEU A 60 3.89 -1.63 -6.33
N ALA A 61 2.80 -2.30 -6.71
CA ALA A 61 1.56 -1.63 -7.11
C ALA A 61 0.95 -0.83 -5.94
N ALA A 62 0.93 -1.40 -4.73
CA ALA A 62 0.42 -0.73 -3.54
C ALA A 62 1.24 0.52 -3.18
N LEU A 63 2.58 0.42 -3.24
CA LEU A 63 3.46 1.56 -2.99
C LEU A 63 3.25 2.69 -4.02
N ALA A 64 3.14 2.34 -5.30
CA ALA A 64 2.89 3.31 -6.37
C ALA A 64 1.49 3.95 -6.25
N ALA A 65 0.46 3.17 -5.90
CA ALA A 65 -0.90 3.66 -5.71
C ALA A 65 -0.99 4.68 -4.58
N VAL A 66 -0.38 4.39 -3.42
CA VAL A 66 -0.33 5.33 -2.29
C VAL A 66 0.43 6.61 -2.66
N GLY A 67 1.54 6.50 -3.39
CA GLY A 67 2.29 7.67 -3.88
C GLY A 67 1.44 8.59 -4.78
N MET A 68 0.68 8.01 -5.71
CA MET A 68 -0.23 8.76 -6.58
C MET A 68 -1.43 9.35 -5.83
N LEU A 69 -1.95 8.67 -4.81
CA LEU A 69 -3.01 9.20 -3.94
C LEU A 69 -2.54 10.44 -3.16
N ILE A 70 -1.33 10.40 -2.60
CA ILE A 70 -0.78 11.55 -1.86
C ILE A 70 -0.56 12.75 -2.81
N TYR A 71 0.01 12.51 -3.99
CA TYR A 71 0.28 13.57 -4.97
C TYR A 71 -1.02 14.24 -5.46
N SER A 72 -2.03 13.43 -5.80
CA SER A 72 -3.34 13.93 -6.24
C SER A 72 -4.09 14.65 -5.12
N GLY A 73 -4.01 14.15 -3.88
CA GLY A 73 -4.59 14.78 -2.70
C GLY A 73 -3.97 16.14 -2.39
N TYR A 74 -2.65 16.27 -2.47
CA TYR A 74 -1.97 17.55 -2.28
C TYR A 74 -2.36 18.56 -3.37
N MET A 75 -2.42 18.12 -4.62
CA MET A 75 -2.89 18.96 -5.74
C MET A 75 -4.34 19.41 -5.56
N TYR A 76 -5.20 18.55 -5.00
CA TYR A 76 -6.60 18.88 -4.71
C TYR A 76 -6.72 19.97 -3.62
N ILE A 77 -5.97 19.83 -2.53
CA ILE A 77 -5.98 20.78 -1.41
C ILE A 77 -5.36 22.12 -1.83
N SER A 78 -4.32 22.10 -2.66
CA SER A 78 -3.61 23.31 -3.11
C SER A 78 -4.33 24.09 -4.22
N ALA A 79 -5.43 23.56 -4.77
CA ALA A 79 -6.11 24.14 -5.93
C ALA A 79 -6.85 25.47 -5.64
N SER A 80 -7.08 25.83 -4.36
CA SER A 80 -7.51 27.16 -3.87
C SER A 80 -8.50 27.98 -4.73
N GLY A 81 -9.42 27.33 -5.44
CA GLY A 81 -10.48 27.98 -6.23
C GLY A 81 -10.26 28.06 -7.75
N ASP A 82 -9.17 27.51 -8.30
CA ASP A 82 -8.99 27.35 -9.74
C ASP A 82 -9.69 26.06 -10.21
N GLU A 83 -10.81 26.21 -10.92
CA GLU A 83 -11.65 25.09 -11.41
C GLU A 83 -10.84 24.09 -12.26
N GLY A 84 -9.89 24.57 -13.06
CA GLY A 84 -9.06 23.71 -13.91
C GLY A 84 -8.13 22.81 -13.10
N LYS A 85 -7.58 23.31 -11.99
CA LYS A 85 -6.74 22.50 -11.08
C LYS A 85 -7.57 21.52 -10.25
N VAL A 86 -8.76 21.90 -9.82
CA VAL A 86 -9.69 21.01 -9.09
C VAL A 86 -10.15 19.87 -9.99
N GLU A 87 -10.52 20.15 -11.24
CA GLU A 87 -10.96 19.13 -12.19
C GLU A 87 -9.83 18.13 -12.49
N LYS A 88 -8.61 18.63 -12.73
CA LYS A 88 -7.44 17.79 -12.99
C LYS A 88 -7.07 16.92 -11.78
N ALA A 89 -7.11 17.48 -10.57
CA ALA A 89 -6.86 16.73 -9.34
C ALA A 89 -7.92 15.64 -9.12
N THR A 90 -9.19 15.94 -9.38
CA THR A 90 -10.31 14.99 -9.25
C THR A 90 -10.19 13.83 -10.24
N LYS A 91 -9.87 14.11 -11.51
CA LYS A 91 -9.62 13.06 -12.50
C LYS A 91 -8.46 12.16 -12.09
N THR A 92 -7.35 12.76 -11.65
CA THR A 92 -6.17 12.02 -11.17
C THR A 92 -6.50 11.14 -9.97
N LEU A 93 -7.26 11.67 -9.00
CA LEU A 93 -7.72 10.91 -7.83
C LEU A 93 -8.63 9.75 -8.24
N THR A 94 -9.54 9.97 -9.18
CA THR A 94 -10.44 8.93 -9.70
C THR A 94 -9.64 7.80 -10.36
N PHE A 95 -8.64 8.12 -11.18
CA PHE A 95 -7.77 7.09 -11.78
C PHE A 95 -6.96 6.33 -10.73
N ALA A 96 -6.46 6.99 -9.69
CA ALA A 96 -5.76 6.33 -8.59
C ALA A 96 -6.65 5.36 -7.82
N ILE A 97 -7.91 5.74 -7.53
CA ILE A 97 -8.89 4.88 -6.86
C ILE A 97 -9.27 3.70 -7.76
N VAL A 98 -9.54 3.94 -9.05
CA VAL A 98 -9.87 2.85 -9.99
C VAL A 98 -8.72 1.86 -10.12
N GLY A 99 -7.46 2.33 -10.17
CA GLY A 99 -6.29 1.47 -10.16
C GLY A 99 -6.21 0.57 -8.91
N LEU A 100 -6.50 1.13 -7.73
CA LEU A 100 -6.57 0.38 -6.48
C LEU A 100 -7.64 -0.73 -6.54
N VAL A 101 -8.84 -0.41 -7.03
CA VAL A 101 -9.95 -1.37 -7.16
C VAL A 101 -9.59 -2.50 -8.13
N VAL A 102 -8.94 -2.18 -9.26
CA VAL A 102 -8.49 -3.18 -10.24
C VAL A 102 -7.48 -4.14 -9.62
N CYS A 103 -6.55 -3.66 -8.79
CA CYS A 103 -5.62 -4.53 -8.07
C CYS A 103 -6.34 -5.56 -7.19
N PHE A 104 -7.42 -5.18 -6.51
CA PHE A 104 -8.22 -6.12 -5.71
C PHE A 104 -8.91 -7.18 -6.57
N ILE A 105 -9.50 -6.76 -7.69
CA ILE A 105 -10.19 -7.68 -8.63
C ILE A 105 -9.18 -8.67 -9.23
N ALA A 106 -7.98 -8.21 -9.59
CA ALA A 106 -6.94 -9.06 -10.17
C ALA A 106 -6.57 -10.25 -9.25
N VAL A 107 -6.41 -10.00 -7.95
CA VAL A 107 -6.09 -11.07 -6.98
C VAL A 107 -7.22 -12.09 -6.90
N MET A 108 -8.47 -11.64 -6.86
CA MET A 108 -9.64 -12.50 -6.84
C MET A 108 -9.73 -13.38 -8.09
N LEU A 109 -9.45 -12.81 -9.27
CA LEU A 109 -9.45 -13.55 -10.53
C LEU A 109 -8.34 -14.60 -10.59
N VAL A 110 -7.13 -14.29 -10.11
CA VAL A 110 -6.03 -15.27 -10.07
C VAL A 110 -6.39 -16.47 -9.20
N GLN A 111 -6.97 -16.23 -8.01
CA GLN A 111 -7.45 -17.32 -7.14
C GLN A 111 -8.55 -18.15 -7.80
N PHE A 112 -9.46 -17.50 -8.52
CA PHE A 112 -10.53 -18.18 -9.27
C PHE A 112 -9.97 -19.10 -10.35
N VAL A 113 -8.98 -18.65 -11.12
CA VAL A 113 -8.34 -19.46 -12.18
C VAL A 113 -7.59 -20.64 -11.58
N LEU A 114 -6.77 -20.42 -10.54
CA LEU A 114 -6.04 -21.49 -9.86
C LEU A 114 -6.97 -22.56 -9.28
N THR A 115 -8.12 -22.16 -8.74
CA THR A 115 -9.07 -23.07 -8.09
C THR A 115 -9.97 -23.82 -9.07
N ASN A 116 -10.39 -23.19 -10.18
CA ASN A 116 -11.39 -23.77 -11.10
C ASN A 116 -10.78 -24.41 -12.36
N ILE A 117 -9.55 -24.08 -12.74
CA ILE A 117 -8.94 -24.56 -14.00
C ILE A 117 -7.81 -25.58 -13.76
N LEU A 118 -7.07 -25.45 -12.65
CA LEU A 118 -5.91 -26.29 -12.34
C LEU A 118 -6.21 -27.47 -11.41
N LYS A 119 -7.42 -27.55 -10.85
CA LYS A 119 -7.94 -28.74 -10.15
C LYS A 119 -8.76 -29.62 -11.07
#